data_AF-A0AE46-F1
#
_entry.id   AF-A0AE46-F1
#
_cell.length_a   1.000
_cell.length_b   1.000
_cell.length_c   1.000
_cell.angle_alpha   90.00
_cell.angle_beta   90.00
_cell.angle_gamma   90.00
#
_symmetry.space_group_name_H-M   'P 1'
#
loop_
_entity.id
_entity.type
_entity.pdbx_description
1 polymer ?
#
loop_
_entity_poly.entity_id
_entity_poly.type
_entity_poly.pdbx_seq_one_letter_code
_entity_poly.pdbx_strand_id
1 'polypeptide(L)' 'MVDALGVAVVGFGWMGRVHTQAYARVRHHYPQLAVRPELVTVAEEVPGRAEEAAAQFGFASTTRDWREVAADPRIGR' A
#
# COMPACT_ATOMS: atom_id res chain seq x y z
N MET A 1 9.50 14.92 13.98
CA MET A 1 8.17 14.58 13.42
C MET A 1 8.37 13.32 12.61
N VAL A 2 7.44 12.37 12.65
CA VAL A 2 7.47 11.22 11.73
C VAL A 2 6.59 11.59 10.56
N ASP A 3 7.16 11.65 9.36
CA ASP A 3 6.40 11.97 8.16
C ASP A 3 5.67 10.71 7.69
N ALA A 4 4.36 10.83 7.44
CA ALA A 4 3.62 9.77 6.80
C ALA A 4 4.07 9.68 5.33
N LEU A 5 4.22 8.47 4.81
CA LEU A 5 4.47 8.24 3.39
C LEU A 5 3.31 7.42 2.82
N GLY A 6 2.49 8.03 1.98
CA GLY A 6 1.42 7.30 1.30
C GLY A 6 1.96 6.31 0.27
N VAL A 7 1.65 5.03 0.45
CA VAL A 7 2.10 3.94 -0.40
C VAL A 7 0.90 3.31 -1.12
N ALA A 8 1.07 3.08 -2.41
CA ALA A 8 0.19 2.21 -3.17
C ALA A 8 0.91 0.96 -3.66
N VAL A 9 0.15 -0.12 -3.82
CA VAL A 9 0.63 -1.38 -4.40
C VAL A 9 -0.18 -1.66 -5.65
N VAL A 10 0.50 -1.71 -6.81
CA VAL A 10 -0.10 -2.03 -8.10
C VAL A 10 0.24 -3.47 -8.44
N GLY A 11 -0.79 -4.33 -8.50
CA GLY A 11 -0.70 -5.77 -8.60
C GLY A 11 -0.62 -6.44 -7.22
N PHE A 12 -1.59 -7.30 -6.91
CA PHE A 12 -1.67 -8.05 -5.66
C PHE A 12 -1.55 -9.57 -5.86
N GLY A 13 -0.56 -9.96 -6.65
CA GLY A 13 -0.05 -11.33 -6.68
C GLY A 13 0.96 -11.60 -5.55
N TRP A 14 1.84 -12.59 -5.75
CA TRP A 14 2.88 -12.94 -4.79
C TRP A 14 3.75 -11.73 -4.39
N MET A 15 4.27 -10.98 -5.37
CA MET A 15 5.13 -9.83 -5.10
C MET A 15 4.37 -8.71 -4.37
N GLY A 16 3.13 -8.41 -4.77
CA GLY A 16 2.31 -7.41 -4.08
C GLY A 16 2.13 -7.73 -2.59
N ARG A 17 1.89 -8.99 -2.25
CA ARG A 17 1.82 -9.46 -0.86
C ARG A 17 3.16 -9.30 -0.12
N VAL A 18 4.27 -9.68 -0.74
CA VAL A 18 5.61 -9.53 -0.15
C VAL A 18 5.94 -8.06 0.14
N HIS A 19 5.70 -7.17 -0.82
CA HIS A 19 5.92 -5.72 -0.64
C HIS A 19 5.02 -5.14 0.45
N THR A 20 3.74 -5.50 0.46
CA THR A 20 2.78 -5.05 1.48
C THR A 20 3.22 -5.45 2.88
N GLN A 21 3.66 -6.70 3.06
CA GLN A 21 4.19 -7.18 4.34
C GLN A 21 5.48 -6.47 4.74
N ALA A 22 6.36 -6.15 3.78
CA ALA A 22 7.57 -5.39 4.04
C ALA A 22 7.24 -3.98 4.56
N TYR A 23 6.32 -3.26 3.91
CA TYR A 23 5.86 -1.94 4.38
C TYR A 23 5.24 -2.02 5.78
N ALA A 24 4.38 -3.01 6.04
CA ALA A 24 3.78 -3.20 7.35
C ALA A 24 4.82 -3.47 8.46
N ARG A 25 5.94 -4.11 8.12
CA ARG A 25 6.96 -4.54 9.09
C ARG A 25 8.22 -3.67 9.13
N VAL A 26 8.37 -2.69 8.24
CA VAL A 26 9.63 -1.95 8.10
C VAL A 26 10.07 -1.31 9.41
N ARG A 27 9.13 -0.81 10.23
CA ARG A 27 9.44 -0.17 11.51
C ARG A 27 9.82 -1.15 12.62
N HIS A 28 9.49 -2.44 12.51
CA HIS A 28 10.03 -3.45 13.41
C HIS A 28 11.53 -3.67 13.18
N HIS A 29 11.99 -3.50 11.94
CA HIS A 29 13.39 -3.67 11.56
C HIS A 29 14.18 -2.36 11.73
N TYR A 30 13.53 -1.22 11.50
CA TYR A 30 14.11 0.12 11.60
C TYR A 30 13.28 1.02 12.52
N PRO A 31 13.38 0.87 13.86
CA PRO A 31 12.55 1.61 14.81
C PRO A 31 12.72 3.13 14.75
N GLN A 32 13.92 3.60 14.36
CA GLN A 32 14.27 5.02 14.26
C GLN A 32 13.95 5.63 12.89
N LEU A 33 13.32 4.88 11.98
CA LEU A 33 12.92 5.40 10.67
C LEU A 33 11.97 6.59 10.87
N ALA A 34 12.38 7.76 10.36
CA ALA A 34 11.64 9.01 10.47
C ALA A 34 10.40 9.08 9.57
N VAL A 35 10.16 8.03 8.78
CA VAL A 35 9.03 7.92 7.85
C VAL A 35 8.15 6.74 8.25
N ARG A 36 6.83 6.92 8.20
CA ARG A 36 5.83 5.88 8.44
C ARG A 36 5.06 5.60 7.15
N PRO A 37 5.26 4.44 6.50
CA PRO A 37 4.42 4.03 5.38
C PRO A 37 2.96 3.88 5.81
N GLU A 38 2.05 4.38 4.99
CA GLU A 38 0.61 4.19 5.11
C GLU A 38 0.10 3.53 3.84
N LEU A 39 -0.57 2.39 3.98
CA LEU A 39 -1.12 1.65 2.84
C LEU A 39 -2.39 2.38 2.37
N VAL A 40 -2.26 3.17 1.31
CA VAL A 40 -3.34 4.02 0.81
C VAL A 40 -4.21 3.25 -0.18
N THR A 41 -3.63 2.79 -1.30
CA THR A 41 -4.40 2.15 -2.37
C THR A 41 -3.76 0.85 -2.83
N VAL A 42 -4.56 -0.21 -3.02
CA VAL A 42 -4.15 -1.40 -3.76
C VAL A 42 -4.90 -1.44 -5.09
N ALA A 43 -4.15 -1.50 -6.19
CA ALA A 43 -4.70 -1.63 -7.54
C ALA A 43 -4.54 -3.06 -8.03
N GLU A 44 -5.64 -3.72 -8.39
CA GLU A 44 -5.61 -5.09 -8.90
C GLU A 44 -6.79 -5.32 -9.84
N GLU A 45 -6.53 -5.93 -11.00
CA GLU A 45 -7.55 -6.12 -12.05
C GLU A 45 -8.43 -7.34 -11.78
N VAL A 46 -7.91 -8.36 -11.10
CA VAL A 46 -8.68 -9.58 -10.79
C VAL A 46 -9.73 -9.27 -9.72
N PRO A 47 -11.03 -9.44 -10.02
CA PRO A 47 -12.09 -9.12 -9.07
C PRO A 47 -11.91 -9.81 -7.73
N GLY A 48 -12.12 -9.08 -6.63
CA GLY A 48 -12.08 -9.59 -5.27
C GLY A 48 -10.69 -9.57 -4.61
N ARG A 49 -9.60 -9.58 -5.38
CA ARG A 49 -8.24 -9.60 -4.81
C ARG A 49 -7.85 -8.28 -4.15
N ALA A 50 -8.24 -7.15 -4.74
CA ALA A 50 -7.98 -5.84 -4.14
C ALA A 50 -8.71 -5.71 -2.80
N GLU A 51 -9.95 -6.17 -2.74
CA GLU A 51 -10.79 -6.15 -1.55
C GLU A 51 -10.26 -7.09 -0.46
N GLU A 52 -9.80 -8.29 -0.83
CA GLU A 52 -9.11 -9.21 0.10
C GLU A 52 -7.85 -8.56 0.67
N ALA A 53 -7.03 -7.94 -0.18
CA ALA A 53 -5.82 -7.24 0.23
C ALA A 53 -6.13 -6.09 1.20
N ALA A 54 -7.14 -5.28 0.88
CA ALA A 54 -7.57 -4.17 1.72
C ALA A 54 -8.09 -4.65 3.08
N ALA A 55 -8.91 -5.71 3.10
CA ALA A 55 -9.40 -6.29 4.34
C ALA A 55 -8.27 -6.91 5.18
N GLN A 56 -7.30 -7.57 4.56
CA GLN A 56 -6.21 -8.24 5.27
C GLN A 56 -5.14 -7.28 5.79
N PHE A 57 -4.78 -6.25 5.02
CA PHE A 57 -3.63 -5.38 5.31
C PHE A 57 -4.03 -3.95 5.68
N GLY A 58 -5.30 -3.58 5.53
CA GLY A 58 -5.83 -2.27 5.91
C GLY A 58 -5.54 -1.17 4.89
N PHE A 59 -5.57 -1.47 3.58
CA PHE A 59 -5.53 -0.41 2.57
C PHE A 59 -6.77 0.49 2.69
N ALA A 60 -6.59 1.80 2.57
CA ALA A 60 -7.68 2.77 2.67
C ALA A 60 -8.63 2.74 1.45
N SER A 61 -8.14 2.34 0.29
CA SER A 61 -8.92 2.24 -0.96
C SER A 61 -8.44 1.10 -1.86
N THR A 62 -9.31 0.67 -2.75
CA THR A 62 -9.01 -0.28 -3.82
C THR A 62 -9.31 0.35 -5.18
N THR A 63 -8.62 -0.09 -6.22
CA THR A 63 -8.95 0.29 -7.60
C THR A 63 -8.63 -0.85 -8.56
N ARG A 64 -9.21 -0.80 -9.77
CA ARG A 64 -8.87 -1.66 -10.89
C ARG A 64 -8.05 -0.94 -11.97
N ASP A 65 -7.90 0.38 -11.88
CA ASP A 65 -7.09 1.16 -12.82
C ASP A 65 -5.91 1.78 -12.08
N TRP A 66 -4.70 1.34 -12.43
CA TRP A 66 -3.47 1.87 -11.83
C TRP A 66 -3.28 3.36 -12.12
N ARG A 67 -3.91 3.92 -13.16
CA ARG A 67 -3.82 5.36 -13.45
C ARG A 67 -4.45 6.21 -12.34
N GLU A 68 -5.46 5.69 -11.66
CA GLU A 68 -6.04 6.35 -10.49
C GLU A 68 -5.03 6.47 -9.36
N VAL A 69 -4.14 5.48 -9.20
CA VAL A 69 -3.02 5.55 -8.23
C VAL A 69 -2.06 6.68 -8.59
N ALA A 70 -1.68 6.80 -9.87
CA ALA A 70 -0.76 7.84 -10.33
C ALA A 70 -1.35 9.26 -10.18
N ALA A 71 -2.67 9.39 -10.24
CA ALA A 71 -3.38 10.66 -10.06
C ALA A 71 -3.71 10.98 -8.58
N ASP A 72 -3.54 10.02 -7.66
CA ASP A 72 -3.93 10.19 -6.26
C ASP A 72 -2.89 11.03 -5.49
N PRO A 73 -3.23 12.24 -5.03
CA PRO A 73 -2.29 13.14 -4.37
C PRO A 73 -1.86 12.66 -2.98
N ARG A 74 -2.44 11.58 -2.47
CA ARG A 74 -2.02 10.92 -1.21
C ARG A 74 -0.77 10.07 -1.42
N ILE A 75 -0.43 9.67 -2.65
CA ILE A 75 0.66 8.74 -2.94
C ILE A 75 2.00 9.49 -3.06
N GLY A 76 3.03 8.99 -2.37
CA GLY A 76 4.38 9.58 -2.37
C GLY A 76 4.53 10.86 -1.54
N ARG A 77 3.46 11.28 -0.86
CA ARG A 77 3.44 12.38 0.10
C ARG A 77 3.75 11.89 1.50
#